data_AF-A0A3M6VUJ0-F1
#
_entry.id   AF-A0A3M6VUJ0-F1
#
_cell.length_a   1.000
_cell.length_b   1.000
_cell.length_c   1.000
_cell.angle_alpha   90.00
_cell.angle_beta   90.00
_cell.angle_gamma   90.00
#
_symmetry.space_group_name_H-M   'P 1'
#
loop_
_entity.id
_entity.type
_entity.pdbx_description
1 polymer ?
#
loop_
_entity_poly.entity_id
_entity_poly.type
_entity_poly.pdbx_seq_one_letter_code
_entity_poly.pdbx_strand_id
1 'polypeptide(L)'
;MAFFTEAVVILLDVGVSMRLPLHERMRFNEKNRFDRDDEVQHTRFAAAVAAVENVIQQKLFFQPKDEVGIVVYGSEDTDNQLNEEQDEEQYRNVKVVNSIDTPTLQMVKRLRELKPSQSEETKARLLYQLMEWCSFY
;
A
#
# COMPACT_ATOMS: atom_id res chain seq x y z
N MET A 1 -7.94 -21.35 -26.01
CA MET A 1 -8.16 -20.01 -25.43
C MET A 1 -7.03 -19.78 -24.44
N ALA A 2 -6.07 -18.91 -24.77
CA ALA A 2 -4.97 -18.63 -23.85
C ALA A 2 -5.53 -17.84 -22.67
N PHE A 3 -5.35 -18.35 -21.46
CA PHE A 3 -5.60 -17.58 -20.25
C PHE A 3 -4.37 -16.72 -20.02
N PHE A 4 -4.49 -15.41 -20.20
CA PHE A 4 -3.45 -14.48 -19.77
C PHE A 4 -3.65 -14.25 -18.27
N THR A 5 -2.62 -14.58 -17.50
CA THR A 5 -2.51 -14.21 -16.09
C THR A 5 -1.78 -12.87 -16.01
N GLU A 6 -2.32 -11.94 -15.24
CA GLU A 6 -1.66 -10.66 -14.95
C GLU A 6 -0.99 -10.72 -13.57
N ALA A 7 0.17 -10.09 -13.43
CA ALA A 7 0.79 -9.84 -12.14
C ALA A 7 0.76 -8.33 -11.85
N VAL A 8 0.22 -7.96 -10.68
CA VAL A 8 0.09 -6.56 -10.24
C VAL A 8 0.87 -6.36 -8.95
N VAL A 9 1.80 -5.41 -8.95
CA VAL A 9 2.49 -4.98 -7.72
C VAL A 9 1.94 -3.63 -7.29
N ILE A 10 1.39 -3.58 -6.08
CA ILE A 10 0.83 -2.37 -5.48
C ILE A 10 1.88 -1.78 -4.53
N LEU A 11 2.32 -0.57 -4.85
CA LEU A 11 3.22 0.24 -4.03
C LEU A 11 2.40 1.26 -3.24
N LEU A 12 2.42 1.14 -1.91
CA LEU A 12 1.60 1.97 -1.02
C LEU A 12 2.49 2.84 -0.10
N ASP A 13 2.30 4.15 -0.17
CA ASP A 13 2.90 5.08 0.80
C ASP A 13 2.20 4.94 2.16
N VAL A 14 2.97 4.72 3.21
CA VAL A 14 2.53 4.70 4.61
C VAL A 14 3.31 5.70 5.48
N GLY A 15 4.03 6.65 4.87
CA GLY A 15 4.76 7.69 5.58
C GLY A 15 3.86 8.68 6.33
N VAL A 16 4.48 9.55 7.14
CA VAL A 16 3.77 10.55 7.98
C VAL A 16 2.84 11.46 7.18
N SER A 17 3.21 11.79 5.93
CA SER A 17 2.40 12.61 5.01
C SER A 17 1.01 12.01 4.71
N MET A 18 0.85 10.70 4.87
CA MET A 18 -0.40 9.97 4.61
C MET A 18 -1.42 10.11 5.74
N ARG A 19 -1.00 10.64 6.90
CA ARG A 19 -1.89 11.04 7.99
C ARG A 19 -2.69 12.31 7.68
N LEU A 20 -2.27 13.07 6.67
CA LEU A 20 -2.97 14.29 6.28
C LEU A 20 -4.37 13.98 5.71
N PRO A 21 -5.34 14.88 5.90
CA PRO A 21 -6.65 14.74 5.29
C PRO A 21 -6.60 14.68 3.76
N LEU A 22 -7.47 13.87 3.16
CA LEU A 22 -7.67 13.83 1.73
C LEU A 22 -8.62 14.97 1.31
N HIS A 23 -8.06 16.12 0.91
CA HIS A 23 -8.85 17.30 0.52
C HIS A 23 -9.70 17.11 -0.75
N GLU A 24 -9.36 16.15 -1.62
CA GLU A 24 -10.03 15.97 -2.92
C GLU A 24 -11.48 15.42 -2.82
N ARG A 25 -11.86 14.79 -1.70
CA ARG A 25 -13.25 14.28 -1.52
C ARG A 25 -14.20 15.25 -0.81
N MET A 26 -13.71 16.38 -0.30
CA MET A 26 -14.54 17.29 0.50
C MET A 26 -15.55 18.11 -0.32
N ARG A 27 -15.44 18.19 -1.66
CA ARG A 27 -16.39 18.99 -2.46
C ARG A 27 -17.75 18.32 -2.72
N PHE A 28 -17.90 17.01 -2.50
CA PHE A 28 -19.16 16.30 -2.79
C PHE A 28 -20.01 15.96 -1.56
N ASN A 29 -19.47 16.02 -0.34
CA ASN A 29 -20.15 15.46 0.84
C ASN A 29 -20.34 16.41 2.03
N GLU A 30 -20.26 17.73 1.82
CA GLU A 30 -20.45 18.76 2.87
C GLU A 30 -21.84 18.79 3.54
N LYS A 31 -22.79 17.91 3.15
CA LYS A 31 -24.15 17.92 3.71
C LYS A 31 -24.42 16.99 4.89
N ASN A 32 -23.53 16.07 5.25
CA ASN A 32 -23.74 15.19 6.41
C ASN A 32 -22.56 15.24 7.37
N ARG A 33 -22.53 16.26 8.24
CA ARG A 33 -21.71 16.25 9.45
C ARG A 33 -22.51 15.55 10.56
N PHE A 34 -22.00 14.44 11.10
CA PHE A 34 -22.01 14.08 12.51
C PHE A 34 -21.41 12.66 12.65
N ASP A 35 -20.09 12.57 12.87
CA ASP A 35 -19.50 11.67 13.86
C ASP A 35 -18.04 12.08 14.12
N ARG A 36 -17.66 12.15 15.41
CA ARG A 36 -16.34 12.62 15.86
C ARG A 36 -15.30 11.49 15.94
N ASP A 37 -15.62 10.28 15.51
CA ASP A 37 -14.70 9.13 15.41
C ASP A 37 -14.01 9.04 14.02
N ASP A 38 -14.36 9.92 13.08
CA ASP A 38 -13.96 9.87 11.65
C ASP A 38 -12.65 10.57 11.29
N GLU A 39 -11.81 10.96 12.26
CA GLU A 39 -10.54 11.63 11.95
C GLU A 39 -9.58 10.73 11.14
N VAL A 40 -9.67 9.40 11.31
CA VAL A 40 -8.86 8.44 10.53
C VAL A 40 -9.49 8.14 9.16
N GLN A 41 -10.83 8.16 9.03
CA GLN A 41 -11.54 7.80 7.79
C GLN A 41 -11.34 8.80 6.64
N HIS A 42 -10.90 10.01 6.96
CA HIS A 42 -10.66 11.06 5.96
C HIS A 42 -9.18 11.31 5.66
N THR A 43 -8.29 10.43 6.09
CA THR A 43 -6.86 10.53 5.77
C THR A 43 -6.55 9.99 4.38
N ARG A 44 -5.44 10.44 3.78
CA ARG A 44 -4.91 9.87 2.54
C ARG A 44 -4.63 8.38 2.69
N PHE A 45 -4.12 7.98 3.85
CA PHE A 45 -3.88 6.58 4.20
C PHE A 45 -5.16 5.73 4.12
N ALA A 46 -6.23 6.13 4.82
CA ALA A 46 -7.48 5.37 4.82
C ALA A 46 -8.09 5.26 3.41
N ALA A 47 -8.02 6.35 2.64
CA ALA A 47 -8.49 6.33 1.26
C ALA A 47 -7.67 5.39 0.36
N ALA A 48 -6.34 5.37 0.53
CA ALA A 48 -5.46 4.50 -0.23
C ALA A 48 -5.68 3.02 0.14
N VAL A 49 -5.76 2.69 1.43
CA VAL A 49 -6.10 1.34 1.92
C VAL A 49 -7.45 0.88 1.35
N ALA A 50 -8.49 1.72 1.39
CA ALA A 50 -9.80 1.38 0.83
C ALA A 50 -9.75 1.16 -0.70
N ALA A 51 -8.95 1.94 -1.43
CA ALA A 51 -8.77 1.76 -2.86
C ALA A 51 -8.06 0.43 -3.18
N VAL A 52 -6.98 0.13 -2.47
CA VAL A 52 -6.22 -1.12 -2.64
C VAL A 52 -7.06 -2.33 -2.26
N GLU A 53 -7.85 -2.24 -1.19
CA GLU A 53 -8.79 -3.29 -0.81
C GLU A 53 -9.78 -3.58 -1.94
N ASN A 54 -10.36 -2.55 -2.55
CA ASN A 54 -11.28 -2.71 -3.67
C ASN A 54 -10.62 -3.41 -4.86
N VAL A 55 -9.35 -3.08 -5.17
CA VAL A 55 -8.59 -3.75 -6.24
C VAL A 55 -8.41 -5.23 -5.93
N ILE A 56 -7.99 -5.58 -4.71
CA ILE A 56 -7.80 -6.99 -4.29
C ILE A 56 -9.11 -7.75 -4.37
N GLN A 57 -10.21 -7.17 -3.89
CA GLN A 57 -11.53 -7.80 -3.96
C GLN A 57 -12.01 -7.99 -5.40
N GLN A 58 -11.81 -7.00 -6.27
CA GLN A 58 -12.13 -7.14 -7.70
C GLN A 58 -11.34 -8.27 -8.35
N LYS A 59 -10.02 -8.35 -8.11
CA LYS A 59 -9.17 -9.45 -8.59
C LYS A 59 -9.65 -10.79 -8.03
N LEU A 60 -9.93 -10.88 -6.74
CA LEU A 60 -10.43 -12.09 -6.08
C LEU A 60 -11.71 -12.63 -6.74
N PHE A 61 -12.68 -11.77 -7.06
CA PHE A 61 -13.99 -12.20 -7.56
C PHE A 61 -14.03 -12.40 -9.08
N PHE A 62 -13.29 -11.61 -9.85
CA PHE A 62 -13.40 -11.59 -11.32
C PHE A 62 -12.18 -12.18 -12.03
N GLN A 63 -11.01 -12.15 -11.40
CA GLN A 63 -9.74 -12.59 -11.99
C GLN A 63 -8.88 -13.37 -10.96
N PRO A 64 -9.40 -14.48 -10.38
CA PRO A 64 -8.77 -15.16 -9.25
C PRO A 64 -7.42 -15.83 -9.58
N LYS A 65 -7.06 -15.91 -10.86
CA LYS A 65 -5.79 -16.46 -11.34
C LYS A 65 -4.71 -15.40 -11.51
N ASP A 66 -5.06 -14.12 -11.41
CA ASP A 66 -4.07 -13.04 -11.43
C ASP A 66 -3.32 -13.03 -10.09
N GLU A 67 -2.10 -12.50 -10.11
CA GLU A 67 -1.24 -12.42 -8.95
C GLU A 67 -1.14 -10.98 -8.46
N VAL A 68 -1.10 -10.79 -7.13
CA VAL A 68 -1.04 -9.49 -6.47
C VAL A 68 0.07 -9.48 -5.43
N GLY A 69 1.02 -8.57 -5.59
CA GLY A 69 2.01 -8.22 -4.58
C GLY A 69 1.66 -6.89 -3.92
N ILE A 70 1.93 -6.75 -2.63
CA ILE A 70 1.72 -5.50 -1.88
C ILE A 70 3.00 -5.15 -1.14
N VAL A 71 3.56 -4.00 -1.48
CA VAL A 71 4.76 -3.45 -0.83
C VAL A 71 4.41 -2.07 -0.29
N VAL A 72 4.71 -1.85 0.98
CA VAL A 72 4.54 -0.54 1.61
C VAL A 72 5.88 0.13 1.75
N TYR A 73 5.86 1.45 1.67
CA TYR A 73 7.02 2.27 1.92
C TYR A 73 6.75 3.44 2.84
N GLY A 74 7.81 3.88 3.51
CA GLY A 74 7.73 4.86 4.57
C GLY A 74 7.25 4.28 5.89
N SER A 75 7.34 2.96 6.06
CA SER A 75 7.06 2.27 7.32
C SER A 75 8.18 2.50 8.34
N GLU A 76 7.85 2.38 9.62
CA GLU A 76 8.87 2.36 10.69
C GLU A 76 9.71 1.09 10.61
N ASP A 77 9.08 -0.02 10.25
CA ASP A 77 9.75 -1.30 10.01
C ASP A 77 10.45 -1.33 8.64
N THR A 78 11.50 -2.16 8.55
CA THR A 78 12.11 -2.60 7.29
C THR A 78 12.05 -4.12 7.26
N ASP A 79 11.40 -4.66 6.23
CA ASP A 79 11.18 -6.09 6.03
C ASP A 79 11.10 -6.38 4.53
N ASN A 80 12.29 -6.46 3.92
CA ASN A 80 12.46 -6.79 2.51
C ASN A 80 13.83 -7.41 2.28
N GLN A 81 13.88 -8.37 1.35
CA GLN A 81 15.08 -9.15 1.03
C GLN A 81 16.26 -8.28 0.57
N LEU A 82 16.02 -7.15 -0.10
CA LEU A 82 17.12 -6.32 -0.60
C LEU A 82 17.89 -5.59 0.49
N ASN A 83 17.20 -5.17 1.55
CA ASN A 83 17.86 -4.57 2.71
C ASN A 83 18.79 -5.59 3.39
N GLU A 84 18.44 -6.88 3.36
CA GLU A 84 19.28 -7.95 3.88
C GLU A 84 20.48 -8.24 2.97
N GLU A 85 20.32 -8.12 1.65
CA GLU A 85 21.31 -8.55 0.65
C GLU A 85 22.33 -7.48 0.24
N GLN A 86 21.97 -6.20 0.19
CA GLN A 86 22.83 -5.17 -0.40
C GLN A 86 23.64 -4.38 0.63
N ASP A 87 22.98 -3.73 1.60
CA ASP A 87 23.57 -3.02 2.74
C ASP A 87 22.43 -2.54 3.66
N GLU A 88 22.62 -2.56 4.99
CA GLU A 88 21.56 -2.22 5.97
C GLU A 88 20.95 -0.83 5.78
N GLU A 89 21.62 0.10 5.07
CA GLU A 89 21.15 1.46 4.81
C GLU A 89 20.29 1.60 3.53
N GLN A 90 20.34 0.62 2.62
CA GLN A 90 19.58 0.64 1.36
C GLN A 90 18.22 -0.03 1.54
N TYR A 91 17.19 0.46 0.86
CA TYR A 91 15.82 -0.10 0.97
C TYR A 91 15.23 -0.10 2.39
N ARG A 92 15.69 0.82 3.25
CA ARG A 92 15.07 1.07 4.56
C ARG A 92 13.64 1.60 4.43
N ASN A 93 12.85 1.34 5.48
CA ASN A 93 11.46 1.78 5.60
C ASN A 93 10.56 1.18 4.50
N VAL A 94 10.92 0.00 4.00
CA VAL A 94 10.15 -0.80 3.04
C VAL A 94 9.75 -2.10 3.69
N LYS A 95 8.48 -2.47 3.54
CA LYS A 95 7.97 -3.75 4.01
C LYS A 95 7.14 -4.44 2.94
N VAL A 96 7.43 -5.71 2.70
CA VAL A 96 6.61 -6.57 1.86
C VAL A 96 5.42 -7.06 2.69
N VAL A 97 4.24 -6.48 2.47
CA VAL A 97 3.02 -6.89 3.18
C VAL A 97 2.50 -8.22 2.65
N ASN A 98 2.66 -8.43 1.34
CA ASN A 98 2.31 -9.66 0.68
C ASN A 98 3.21 -9.86 -0.54
N SER A 99 3.88 -11.02 -0.62
CA SER A 99 4.57 -11.45 -1.84
C SER A 99 3.58 -11.65 -2.98
N ILE A 100 4.05 -11.66 -4.22
CA ILE A 100 3.21 -11.88 -5.41
C ILE A 100 2.57 -13.27 -5.31
N ASP A 101 1.24 -13.33 -5.22
CA ASP A 101 0.45 -14.56 -5.17
C ASP A 101 -1.01 -14.26 -5.58
N THR A 102 -1.80 -15.29 -5.85
CA THR A 102 -3.24 -15.19 -6.12
C THR A 102 -3.99 -14.48 -4.99
N PRO A 103 -4.93 -13.56 -5.31
CA PRO A 103 -5.59 -12.73 -4.31
C PRO A 103 -6.32 -13.57 -3.26
N THR A 104 -6.22 -13.19 -1.99
CA THR A 104 -6.94 -13.84 -0.89
C THR A 104 -7.56 -12.85 0.08
N LEU A 105 -8.56 -13.30 0.85
CA LEU A 105 -9.12 -12.51 1.96
C LEU A 105 -8.07 -12.22 3.05
N GLN A 106 -7.02 -13.04 3.16
CA GLN A 106 -5.93 -12.80 4.11
C GLN A 106 -5.11 -11.56 3.70
N MET A 107 -4.93 -11.29 2.41
CA MET A 107 -4.29 -10.05 1.95
C MET A 107 -5.07 -8.82 2.40
N VAL A 108 -6.40 -8.84 2.29
CA VAL A 108 -7.25 -7.74 2.76
C VAL A 108 -7.12 -7.54 4.27
N LYS A 109 -7.04 -8.62 5.05
CA LYS A 109 -6.81 -8.53 6.51
C LYS A 109 -5.47 -7.87 6.83
N ARG A 110 -4.37 -8.33 6.20
CA ARG A 110 -3.03 -7.75 6.38
C ARG A 110 -2.98 -6.28 5.98
N LEU A 111 -3.64 -5.91 4.88
CA LEU A 111 -3.74 -4.53 4.42
C LEU A 111 -4.45 -3.63 5.44
N ARG A 112 -5.54 -4.10 6.06
CA ARG A 112 -6.29 -3.34 7.07
C ARG A 112 -5.57 -3.19 8.41
N GLU A 113 -4.61 -4.07 8.70
CA GLU A 113 -3.76 -3.99 9.90
C GLU A 113 -2.65 -2.94 9.78
N LEU A 114 -2.41 -2.43 8.57
CA LEU A 114 -1.44 -1.36 8.34
C LEU A 114 -1.83 -0.08 9.07
N LYS A 115 -0.82 0.69 9.45
CA LYS A 115 -0.95 2.02 10.03
C LYS A 115 0.04 2.96 9.36
N PRO A 116 -0.29 4.25 9.22
CA PRO A 116 0.68 5.22 8.78
C PRO A 116 1.74 5.42 9.87
N SER A 117 2.98 5.65 9.43
CA SER A 117 4.13 5.96 10.28
C SER A 117 3.88 7.18 11.17
N GLN A 118 4.46 7.15 12.36
CA GLN A 118 4.48 8.27 13.30
C GLN A 118 5.73 9.14 13.17
N SER A 119 6.82 8.62 12.58
CA SER A 119 8.12 9.29 12.51
C SER A 119 8.40 9.94 11.16
N GLU A 120 8.78 11.22 11.16
CA GLU A 120 9.15 11.96 9.94
C GLU A 120 10.45 11.43 9.29
N GLU A 121 11.25 10.67 10.05
CA GLU A 121 12.48 10.04 9.57
C GLU A 121 12.21 8.87 8.61
N THR A 122 10.98 8.34 8.56
CA THR A 122 10.61 7.25 7.65
C THR A 122 10.41 7.72 6.21
N LYS A 123 10.90 8.90 5.82
CA LYS A 123 10.80 9.37 4.43
C LYS A 123 11.71 8.52 3.54
N ALA A 124 11.14 7.45 3.03
CA ALA A 124 11.87 6.52 2.20
C ALA A 124 12.22 7.17 0.84
N ARG A 125 13.49 7.10 0.45
CA ARG A 125 14.04 7.67 -0.80
C ARG A 125 13.66 6.85 -2.06
N LEU A 126 12.54 6.14 -2.02
CA LEU A 126 12.35 4.94 -2.82
C LEU A 126 11.90 5.14 -4.24
N LEU A 127 11.36 6.30 -4.62
CA LEU A 127 10.89 6.49 -6.00
C LEU A 127 12.00 6.27 -7.04
N TYR A 128 13.25 6.62 -6.73
CA TYR A 128 14.38 6.36 -7.61
C TYR A 128 14.86 4.90 -7.57
N GLN A 129 14.92 4.29 -6.39
CA GLN A 129 15.40 2.90 -6.23
C GLN A 129 14.37 1.85 -6.70
N LEU A 130 13.06 2.12 -6.58
CA LEU A 130 12.00 1.26 -7.10
C LEU A 130 11.94 1.27 -8.63
N MET A 131 12.27 2.39 -9.28
CA MET A 131 12.37 2.43 -10.74
C MET A 131 13.53 1.56 -11.26
N GLU A 132 14.66 1.53 -10.54
CA GLU A 132 15.72 0.56 -10.83
C GLU A 132 15.24 -0.87 -10.56
N TRP A 133 14.52 -1.12 -9.46
CA TRP A 133 14.09 -2.45 -9.09
C TRP A 133 13.07 -3.08 -10.05
N CYS A 134 12.11 -2.31 -10.54
CA CYS A 134 11.20 -2.73 -11.60
C CYS A 134 11.88 -2.86 -12.98
N SER A 135 13.13 -2.41 -13.15
CA SER A 135 13.90 -2.61 -14.38
C SER A 135 14.67 -3.94 -14.39
N PHE A 136 14.74 -4.64 -13.24
CA PHE A 136 15.36 -5.96 -13.11
C PHE A 136 14.37 -7.14 -13.23
N TYR A 137 13.08 -6.85 -13.43
CA TYR A 137 12.02 -7.79 -13.75
C TYR A 137 11.33 -7.39 -15.06
#